data_AF-F7RXN2-F1
#
_entry.id   AF-F7RXN2-F1
#
_cell.length_a   1.000
_cell.length_b   1.000
_cell.length_c   1.000
_cell.angle_alpha   90.00
_cell.angle_beta   90.00
_cell.angle_gamma   90.00
#
_symmetry.space_group_name_H-M   'P 1'
#
loop_
_entity.id
_entity.type
_entity.pdbx_description
1 polymer ?
#
loop_
_entity_poly.entity_id
_entity_poly.type
_entity_poly.pdbx_seq_one_letter_code
_entity_poly.pdbx_strand_id
1 'polypeptide(L)'
;MNIIRGAFFVSLSLLLFLSVGPSSAEESVQPNISYYKAEDINFSLSDARQMAAQSWNYIGTEPPSFGYDTTPHWLKLELDAASYYRLLHIQYPLLDHVDIYFISPQGDVEHHHVGDTKPFYQRPIAADGFVIPVPFHEAHEVLIRVQTSSSLSVPIRIWETSAFHQAQGPRYVSIGLYFGVLLCMVVYNLFGYVVTRETSFFSYSIYVVFTGLLMAALSGVGFRYLWPNWLWLQERAVTLFGGLAFVFATLFITQLLGLRKQSKAWHTGLISLGSFAGVVAICSLFLPYSITIFMLLPFAVIACFYVLILGVAMWIKGMQHAQIFTLAWFFFLVSIIFNALGYLGLIDGQFIQRYAIMIGSGIEVLLLSWVITLMYSAERTEKLGAQEQMLKHAVAAQEAQRVLNEELEIRVKDRTQELQQVSESLQRANATLERKSNEDGLTKLFNRRFFDTQIRNEFKRSRRTGSPLALILLDIDHFKPLNDTHGHQVGDAVLVEFAQRLQSQAIRANDAVCRYGGEEFAIILPATDLAAAELVAKRFLTVISDQPFVNNSSEKAAPLAVTASAGVAVLRDTMDNANDLVEAADLALYAAKDQGRNMLILATE
;
A
#
# COMPACT_ATOMS: atom_id res chain seq x y z
N MET A 1 -4.01 -15.26 22.78
CA MET A 1 -3.33 -14.49 23.84
C MET A 1 -3.00 -15.34 25.08
N ASN A 2 -3.91 -16.20 25.57
CA ASN A 2 -3.65 -17.08 26.73
C ASN A 2 -2.62 -18.20 26.47
N ILE A 3 -2.55 -18.73 25.25
CA ILE A 3 -1.59 -19.79 24.88
C ILE A 3 -0.14 -19.27 24.91
N ILE A 4 0.10 -18.04 24.45
CA ILE A 4 1.43 -17.43 24.43
C ILE A 4 1.90 -17.07 25.85
N ARG A 5 0.99 -16.54 26.69
CA ARG A 5 1.26 -16.35 28.12
C ARG A 5 1.57 -17.68 28.82
N GLY A 6 0.80 -18.73 28.53
CA GLY A 6 1.03 -20.07 29.06
C GLY A 6 2.39 -20.65 28.66
N ALA A 7 2.76 -20.56 27.37
CA ALA A 7 4.04 -21.04 26.87
C ALA A 7 5.24 -20.24 27.44
N PHE A 8 5.08 -18.92 27.62
CA PHE A 8 6.08 -18.07 28.26
C PHE A 8 6.30 -18.47 29.73
N PHE A 9 5.23 -18.60 30.52
CA PHE A 9 5.33 -19.00 31.91
C PHE A 9 5.89 -20.43 32.06
N VAL A 10 5.47 -21.38 31.22
CA VAL A 10 6.00 -22.74 31.25
C VAL A 10 7.50 -22.78 30.90
N SER A 11 7.94 -22.02 29.89
CA SER A 11 9.36 -21.97 29.49
C SER A 11 10.23 -21.30 30.54
N LEU A 12 9.74 -20.20 31.14
CA LEU A 12 10.40 -19.48 32.21
C LEU A 12 10.48 -20.32 33.50
N SER A 13 9.39 -21.00 33.85
CA SER A 13 9.35 -21.93 34.97
C SER A 13 10.28 -23.12 34.73
N LEU A 14 10.36 -23.69 33.53
CA LEU A 14 11.31 -24.77 33.24
C LEU A 14 12.77 -24.31 33.37
N LEU A 15 13.11 -23.14 32.82
CA LEU A 15 14.45 -22.54 32.90
C LEU A 15 14.88 -22.32 34.36
N LEU A 16 13.97 -21.78 35.17
CA LEU A 16 14.23 -21.54 36.60
C LEU A 16 14.31 -22.86 37.40
N PHE A 17 13.38 -23.79 37.20
CA PHE A 17 13.30 -25.04 37.97
C PHE A 17 14.48 -25.99 37.69
N LEU A 18 14.99 -26.03 36.46
CA LEU A 18 16.12 -26.90 36.07
C LEU A 18 17.50 -26.29 36.36
N SER A 19 17.59 -24.97 36.53
CA SER A 19 18.79 -24.32 37.06
C SER A 19 19.04 -24.62 38.54
N VAL A 20 18.00 -25.05 39.28
CA VAL A 20 18.02 -25.32 40.74
C VAL A 20 17.98 -26.83 41.02
N GLY A 21 18.31 -27.69 40.04
CA GLY A 21 18.45 -29.13 40.28
C GLY A 21 19.37 -29.39 41.50
N PRO A 22 19.04 -30.37 42.37
CA PRO A 22 19.66 -30.53 43.67
C PRO A 22 21.17 -30.54 43.49
N SER A 23 21.82 -29.63 44.20
CA SER A 23 23.26 -29.53 44.24
C SER A 23 23.81 -30.88 44.68
N SER A 24 24.42 -31.63 43.77
CA SER A 24 25.41 -32.66 44.08
C SER A 24 26.68 -32.00 44.66
N ALA A 25 26.50 -30.99 45.52
CA ALA A 25 27.57 -30.29 46.22
C ALA A 25 28.23 -31.21 47.26
N GLU A 26 27.55 -32.29 47.66
CA GLU A 26 28.06 -33.23 48.66
C GLU A 26 29.16 -34.17 48.15
N GLU A 27 29.41 -34.27 46.83
CA GLU A 27 30.36 -35.27 46.28
C GLU A 27 31.61 -34.68 45.58
N SER A 28 31.71 -33.35 45.45
CA SER A 28 32.92 -32.70 44.90
C SER A 28 33.72 -32.00 45.98
N VAL A 29 35.03 -32.26 46.04
CA VAL A 29 35.93 -31.61 47.01
C VAL A 29 36.58 -30.39 46.36
N GLN A 30 36.48 -29.23 47.02
CA GLN A 30 37.31 -28.07 46.72
C GLN A 30 38.65 -28.22 47.45
N PRO A 31 39.77 -28.38 46.72
CA PRO A 31 41.07 -28.50 47.36
C PRO A 31 41.50 -27.16 47.96
N ASN A 32 42.35 -27.19 48.98
CA ASN A 32 43.05 -26.01 49.44
C ASN A 32 44.10 -25.61 48.39
N ILE A 33 44.07 -24.34 47.97
CA ILE A 33 44.92 -23.84 46.90
C ILE A 33 45.83 -22.73 47.44
N SER A 34 47.11 -22.84 47.11
CA SER A 34 48.07 -21.75 47.21
C SER A 34 48.49 -21.32 45.80
N TYR A 35 48.81 -20.05 45.61
CA TYR A 35 49.24 -19.53 44.31
C TYR A 35 50.52 -18.71 44.39
N TYR A 36 51.23 -18.66 43.27
CA TYR A 36 52.36 -17.79 43.03
C TYR A 36 52.24 -17.18 41.64
N LYS A 37 52.40 -15.86 41.56
CA LYS A 37 52.45 -15.12 40.31
C LYS A 37 53.91 -15.02 39.88
N ALA A 38 54.26 -15.68 38.77
CA ALA A 38 55.62 -15.68 38.26
C ALA A 38 55.97 -14.34 37.61
N GLU A 39 57.11 -13.76 37.99
CA GLU A 39 57.63 -12.53 37.37
C GLU A 39 58.30 -12.80 36.02
N ASP A 40 58.83 -14.02 35.82
CA ASP A 40 59.43 -14.48 34.56
C ASP A 40 58.50 -15.47 33.84
N ILE A 41 58.30 -15.27 32.53
CA ILE A 41 57.54 -16.18 31.67
C ILE A 41 58.18 -17.58 31.59
N ASN A 42 59.52 -17.64 31.72
CA ASN A 42 60.30 -18.87 31.66
C ASN A 42 60.36 -19.63 32.98
N PHE A 43 59.71 -19.13 34.03
CA PHE A 43 59.65 -19.79 35.33
C PHE A 43 59.15 -21.24 35.16
N SER A 44 60.02 -22.19 35.52
CA SER A 44 59.86 -23.60 35.18
C SER A 44 59.33 -24.43 36.36
N LEU A 45 58.97 -25.69 36.09
CA LEU A 45 58.58 -26.64 37.14
C LEU A 45 59.68 -26.82 38.19
N SER A 46 60.96 -26.87 37.76
CA SER A 46 62.09 -26.99 38.68
C SER A 46 62.19 -25.80 39.62
N ASP A 47 61.93 -24.58 39.12
CA ASP A 47 61.96 -23.38 39.94
C ASP A 47 60.79 -23.40 40.93
N ALA A 48 59.59 -23.77 40.47
CA ALA A 48 58.39 -23.89 41.30
C ALA A 48 58.59 -24.87 42.47
N ARG A 49 59.29 -26.00 42.24
CA ARG A 49 59.57 -27.02 43.26
C ARG A 49 60.63 -26.59 44.28
N GLN A 50 61.56 -25.72 43.89
CA GLN A 50 62.62 -25.21 44.76
C GLN A 50 62.19 -24.00 45.59
N MET A 51 61.02 -23.42 45.29
CA MET A 51 60.49 -22.28 46.04
C MET A 51 60.19 -22.64 47.50
N ALA A 52 60.52 -21.72 48.40
CA ALA A 52 60.14 -21.82 49.79
C ALA A 52 58.62 -21.77 49.96
N ALA A 53 58.08 -22.55 50.91
CA ALA A 53 56.64 -22.60 51.18
C ALA A 53 56.03 -21.22 51.51
N GLN A 54 56.83 -20.30 52.08
CA GLN A 54 56.42 -18.95 52.44
C GLN A 54 56.17 -18.01 51.25
N SER A 55 56.70 -18.35 50.07
CA SER A 55 56.52 -17.57 48.84
C SER A 55 55.18 -17.83 48.16
N TRP A 56 54.43 -18.84 48.62
CA TRP A 56 53.11 -19.19 48.11
C TRP A 56 52.02 -18.46 48.92
N ASN A 57 51.15 -17.74 48.22
CA ASN A 57 50.02 -17.05 48.82
C ASN A 57 48.84 -18.02 48.98
N TYR A 58 48.34 -18.20 50.19
CA TYR A 58 47.23 -19.11 50.47
C TYR A 58 45.88 -18.46 50.18
N ILE A 59 45.05 -19.08 49.31
CA ILE A 59 43.67 -18.65 49.00
C ILE A 59 42.64 -19.49 49.77
N GLY A 60 43.01 -20.69 50.22
CA GLY A 60 42.07 -21.61 50.86
C GLY A 60 41.19 -22.31 49.84
N THR A 61 39.88 -22.37 50.09
CA THR A 61 38.90 -23.07 49.25
C THR A 61 38.18 -22.15 48.25
N GLU A 62 38.47 -20.85 48.26
CA GLU A 62 37.89 -19.91 47.31
C GLU A 62 38.41 -20.18 45.89
N PRO A 63 37.57 -20.10 44.85
CA PRO A 63 38.01 -20.32 43.48
C PRO A 63 38.98 -19.21 43.05
N PRO A 64 40.23 -19.54 42.65
CA PRO A 64 41.24 -18.55 42.32
C PRO A 64 40.83 -17.75 41.08
N SER A 65 40.65 -16.44 41.27
CA SER A 65 40.28 -15.47 40.24
C SER A 65 41.18 -14.25 40.33
N PHE A 66 41.89 -13.94 39.26
CA PHE A 66 42.90 -12.87 39.21
C PHE A 66 42.55 -11.77 38.20
N GLY A 67 41.31 -11.75 37.70
CA GLY A 67 40.88 -10.77 36.69
C GLY A 67 41.55 -11.00 35.34
N TYR A 68 41.96 -9.93 34.67
CA TYR A 68 42.71 -10.01 33.40
C TYR A 68 44.19 -9.83 33.68
N ASP A 69 44.91 -10.95 33.76
CA ASP A 69 46.36 -10.98 33.96
C ASP A 69 47.00 -12.00 33.02
N THR A 70 47.98 -11.54 32.24
CA THR A 70 48.65 -12.34 31.20
C THR A 70 49.92 -13.02 31.72
N THR A 71 50.32 -12.73 32.96
CA THR A 71 51.49 -13.36 33.58
C THR A 71 51.19 -14.82 33.97
N PRO A 72 52.18 -15.73 33.92
CA PRO A 72 51.96 -17.10 34.33
C PRO A 72 51.67 -17.21 35.83
N HIS A 73 50.57 -17.87 36.16
CA HIS A 73 50.20 -18.16 37.54
C HIS A 73 50.40 -19.64 37.82
N TRP A 74 51.11 -19.91 38.91
CA TRP A 74 51.31 -21.24 39.44
C TRP A 74 50.35 -21.46 40.61
N LEU A 75 49.64 -22.57 40.57
CA LEU A 75 48.73 -23.01 41.62
C LEU A 75 49.28 -24.33 42.18
N LYS A 76 49.34 -24.42 43.51
CA LYS A 76 49.77 -25.59 44.25
C LYS A 76 48.61 -26.09 45.09
N LEU A 77 48.33 -27.39 44.98
CA LEU A 77 47.37 -28.10 45.81
C LEU A 77 47.89 -29.50 46.15
N GLU A 78 47.41 -30.05 47.25
CA GLU A 78 47.76 -31.39 47.72
C GLU A 78 46.54 -32.29 47.63
N LEU A 79 46.74 -33.48 47.05
CA LEU A 79 45.71 -34.50 46.92
C LEU A 79 46.11 -35.72 47.74
N ASP A 80 45.29 -36.09 48.71
CA ASP A 80 45.51 -37.29 49.53
C ASP A 80 45.44 -38.58 48.68
N ALA A 81 45.97 -39.69 49.19
CA ALA A 81 45.76 -40.99 48.55
C ALA A 81 44.27 -41.38 48.63
N ALA A 82 43.71 -41.91 47.54
CA ALA A 82 42.33 -42.36 47.49
C ALA A 82 42.21 -43.77 46.87
N SER A 83 41.25 -44.54 47.38
CA SER A 83 40.94 -45.91 46.91
C SER A 83 40.00 -45.93 45.70
N TYR A 84 39.59 -44.76 45.18
CA TYR A 84 38.65 -44.60 44.08
C TYR A 84 39.23 -43.66 43.00
N TYR A 85 38.75 -43.80 41.77
CA TYR A 85 39.20 -42.98 40.64
C TYR A 85 38.70 -41.55 40.75
N ARG A 86 39.62 -40.59 40.71
CA ARG A 86 39.34 -39.16 40.83
C ARG A 86 39.59 -38.43 39.52
N LEU A 87 38.84 -37.36 39.30
CA LEU A 87 38.98 -36.45 38.19
C LEU A 87 39.25 -35.04 38.72
N LEU A 88 40.29 -34.39 38.19
CA LEU A 88 40.53 -32.97 38.37
C LEU A 88 39.77 -32.22 37.28
N HIS A 89 38.89 -31.31 37.68
CA HIS A 89 38.05 -30.54 36.77
C HIS A 89 38.28 -29.05 36.95
N ILE A 90 38.80 -28.40 35.91
CA ILE A 90 38.86 -26.95 35.78
C ILE A 90 37.65 -26.50 34.95
N GLN A 91 36.74 -25.76 35.59
CA GLN A 91 35.38 -25.54 35.05
C GLN A 91 35.31 -24.43 33.99
N TYR A 92 36.35 -23.61 33.85
CA TYR A 92 36.43 -22.48 32.92
C TYR A 92 37.08 -22.91 31.59
N PRO A 93 36.36 -22.85 30.45
CA PRO A 93 36.80 -23.47 29.20
C PRO A 93 37.68 -22.59 28.30
N LEU A 94 37.85 -21.31 28.64
CA LEU A 94 38.51 -20.27 27.83
C LEU A 94 39.95 -19.98 28.30
N LEU A 95 40.64 -20.99 28.87
CA LEU A 95 42.03 -20.86 29.27
C LEU A 95 42.95 -21.28 28.12
N ASP A 96 43.87 -20.39 27.73
CA ASP A 96 44.74 -20.56 26.56
C ASP A 96 45.73 -21.71 26.75
N HIS A 97 46.47 -21.69 27.86
CA HIS A 97 47.50 -22.66 28.21
C HIS A 97 47.40 -23.07 29.68
N VAL A 98 47.25 -24.37 29.91
CA VAL A 98 47.12 -24.99 31.23
C VAL A 98 48.02 -26.22 31.26
N ASP A 99 49.11 -26.12 32.00
CA ASP A 99 50.01 -27.24 32.30
C ASP A 99 49.71 -27.78 33.69
N ILE A 100 49.43 -29.08 33.80
CA ILE A 100 49.11 -29.75 35.06
C ILE A 100 50.16 -30.83 35.28
N TYR A 101 50.84 -30.74 36.43
CA TYR A 101 51.88 -31.67 36.85
C TYR A 101 51.39 -32.42 38.08
N PHE A 102 51.26 -33.74 37.99
CA PHE A 102 51.05 -34.62 39.15
C PHE A 102 52.40 -35.17 39.61
N ILE A 103 52.78 -34.86 40.84
CA ILE A 103 54.05 -35.27 41.42
C ILE A 103 53.78 -36.35 42.47
N SER A 104 54.32 -37.54 42.28
CA SER A 104 54.22 -38.64 43.26
C SER A 104 55.15 -38.43 44.46
N PRO A 105 54.93 -39.12 45.60
CA PRO A 105 55.86 -39.09 46.73
C PRO A 105 57.23 -39.65 46.38
N GLN A 106 57.30 -40.47 45.32
CA GLN A 106 58.52 -41.08 44.78
C GLN A 106 59.28 -40.11 43.84
N GLY A 107 58.65 -38.98 43.47
CA GLY A 107 59.23 -37.95 42.62
C GLY A 107 58.89 -38.06 41.13
N ASP A 108 58.09 -39.05 40.74
CA ASP A 108 57.61 -39.20 39.36
C ASP A 108 56.67 -38.05 39.00
N VAL A 109 56.80 -37.55 37.77
CA VAL A 109 56.01 -36.41 37.28
C VAL A 109 55.19 -36.85 36.07
N GLU A 110 53.87 -36.81 36.20
CA GLU A 110 52.94 -36.93 35.07
C GLU A 110 52.49 -35.54 34.63
N HIS A 111 52.65 -35.22 33.34
CA HIS A 111 52.37 -33.90 32.78
C HIS A 111 51.24 -33.95 31.75
N HIS A 112 50.24 -33.10 31.95
CA HIS A 112 49.15 -32.86 31.02
C HIS A 112 49.16 -31.42 30.55
N HIS A 113 49.26 -31.20 29.24
CA HIS A 113 49.16 -29.88 28.64
C HIS A 113 47.84 -29.73 27.89
N VAL A 114 46.95 -28.89 28.42
CA VAL A 114 45.62 -28.60 27.88
C VAL A 114 45.43 -27.09 27.68
N GLY A 115 44.37 -26.71 26.98
CA GLY A 115 44.07 -25.31 26.67
C GLY A 115 43.07 -25.21 25.51
N ASP A 116 42.52 -24.02 25.27
CA ASP A 116 41.65 -23.77 24.11
C ASP A 116 42.43 -23.35 22.84
N THR A 117 43.75 -23.14 22.97
CA THR A 117 44.70 -23.00 21.86
C THR A 117 45.02 -24.34 21.17
N LYS A 118 44.55 -25.46 21.72
CA LYS A 118 44.72 -26.81 21.16
C LYS A 118 43.40 -27.37 20.65
N PRO A 119 43.41 -28.21 19.59
CA PRO A 119 42.21 -28.83 19.08
C PRO A 119 41.46 -29.61 20.15
N PHE A 120 40.13 -29.54 20.15
CA PHE A 120 39.30 -30.07 21.24
C PHE A 120 39.54 -31.57 21.50
N TYR A 121 39.80 -32.35 20.45
CA TYR A 121 40.01 -33.80 20.54
C TYR A 121 41.29 -34.20 21.29
N GLN A 122 42.21 -33.27 21.56
CA GLN A 122 43.40 -33.53 22.37
C GLN A 122 43.10 -33.52 23.88
N ARG A 123 41.88 -33.13 24.29
CA ARG A 123 41.47 -33.18 25.69
C ARG A 123 41.35 -34.64 26.15
N PRO A 124 41.93 -35.03 27.31
CA PRO A 124 41.85 -36.40 27.82
C PRO A 124 40.42 -36.91 27.98
N ILE A 125 39.53 -36.03 28.46
CA ILE A 125 38.10 -36.30 28.59
C ILE A 125 37.34 -35.20 27.83
N ALA A 126 36.44 -35.62 26.94
CA ALA A 126 35.60 -34.72 26.14
C ALA A 126 34.51 -34.05 26.99
N ALA A 127 34.90 -33.06 27.79
CA ALA A 127 34.04 -32.20 28.58
C ALA A 127 34.21 -30.74 28.14
N ASP A 128 33.21 -29.89 28.44
CA ASP A 128 33.28 -28.48 28.03
C ASP A 128 34.42 -27.74 28.75
N GLY A 129 34.69 -28.06 30.02
CA GLY A 129 35.88 -27.63 30.77
C GLY A 129 37.06 -28.59 30.60
N PHE A 130 38.15 -28.36 31.34
CA PHE A 130 39.30 -29.26 31.33
C PHE A 130 39.13 -30.33 32.41
N VAL A 131 39.11 -31.59 32.01
CA VAL A 131 38.93 -32.72 32.93
C VAL A 131 40.08 -33.71 32.70
N ILE A 132 40.84 -33.97 33.75
CA ILE A 132 42.06 -34.77 33.72
C ILE A 132 41.93 -35.87 34.77
N PRO A 133 42.20 -37.15 34.42
CA PRO A 133 42.23 -38.22 35.41
C PRO A 133 43.40 -38.01 36.38
N VAL A 134 43.12 -38.11 37.68
CA VAL A 134 44.16 -38.08 38.71
C VAL A 134 44.81 -39.47 38.78
N PRO A 135 46.14 -39.58 38.80
CA PRO A 135 46.81 -40.88 38.93
C PRO A 135 46.38 -41.60 40.22
N PHE A 136 46.30 -42.93 40.15
CA PHE A 136 45.61 -43.74 41.14
C PHE A 136 46.52 -44.13 42.31
N HIS A 137 45.93 -44.33 43.49
CA HIS A 137 46.54 -44.97 44.67
C HIS A 137 47.69 -44.25 45.40
N GLU A 138 48.12 -43.07 44.95
CA GLU A 138 49.13 -42.28 45.67
C GLU A 138 48.60 -40.88 46.03
N ALA A 139 49.23 -40.29 47.04
CA ALA A 139 49.06 -38.87 47.32
C ALA A 139 49.88 -38.08 46.31
N HIS A 140 49.32 -37.01 45.76
CA HIS A 140 49.99 -36.22 44.73
C HIS A 140 50.06 -34.75 45.15
N GLU A 141 51.25 -34.17 45.01
CA GLU A 141 51.38 -32.73 44.92
C GLU A 141 51.05 -32.33 43.48
N VAL A 142 50.07 -31.45 43.29
CA VAL A 142 49.66 -30.98 41.97
C VAL A 142 50.07 -29.54 41.80
N LEU A 143 50.92 -29.30 40.80
CA LEU A 143 51.30 -27.96 40.34
C LEU A 143 50.59 -27.68 39.02
N ILE A 144 49.91 -26.54 38.94
CA ILE A 144 49.19 -26.11 37.75
C ILE A 144 49.75 -24.75 37.33
N ARG A 145 50.31 -24.67 36.13
CA ARG A 145 50.72 -23.41 35.50
C ARG A 145 49.64 -22.99 34.52
N VAL A 146 49.07 -21.80 34.72
CA VAL A 146 48.05 -21.22 33.85
C VAL A 146 48.56 -19.91 33.27
N GLN A 147 48.43 -19.79 31.95
CA GLN A 147 48.72 -18.57 31.21
C GLN A 147 47.61 -18.35 30.17
N THR A 148 46.96 -17.20 30.20
CA THR A 148 45.84 -16.88 29.31
C THR A 148 45.82 -15.40 28.97
N SER A 149 45.35 -15.10 27.77
CA SER A 149 45.04 -13.74 27.32
C SER A 149 43.64 -13.28 27.75
N SER A 150 42.86 -14.19 28.36
CA SER A 150 41.50 -13.98 28.83
C SER A 150 41.42 -13.69 30.34
N SER A 151 40.22 -13.73 30.90
CA SER A 151 40.04 -13.68 32.35
C SER A 151 40.65 -14.92 32.99
N LEU A 152 41.61 -14.69 33.88
CA LEU A 152 42.28 -15.73 34.63
C LEU A 152 41.42 -16.14 35.83
N SER A 153 40.56 -17.12 35.59
CA SER A 153 39.78 -17.81 36.62
C SER A 153 40.04 -19.31 36.51
N VAL A 154 40.48 -19.93 37.60
CA VAL A 154 40.85 -21.35 37.63
C VAL A 154 40.02 -22.09 38.68
N PRO A 155 38.71 -22.25 38.47
CA PRO A 155 37.84 -22.97 39.40
C PRO A 155 38.14 -24.48 39.36
N ILE A 156 38.93 -24.95 40.33
CA ILE A 156 39.33 -26.37 40.47
C ILE A 156 38.34 -27.11 41.36
N ARG A 157 37.92 -28.29 40.92
CA ARG A 157 37.21 -29.26 41.76
C ARG A 157 37.74 -30.66 41.53
N ILE A 158 37.77 -31.45 42.59
CA ILE A 158 38.09 -32.87 42.53
C ILE A 158 36.79 -33.66 42.66
N TRP A 159 36.59 -34.59 41.74
CA TRP A 159 35.38 -35.41 41.66
C TRP A 159 35.73 -36.89 41.74
N GLU A 160 34.90 -37.69 42.39
CA GLU A 160 34.84 -39.11 42.05
C GLU A 160 34.32 -39.26 40.60
N THR A 161 34.85 -40.23 39.86
CA THR A 161 34.47 -40.46 38.45
C THR A 161 32.96 -40.70 38.28
N SER A 162 32.34 -41.48 39.17
CA SER A 162 30.90 -41.79 39.15
C SER A 162 30.06 -40.52 39.42
N ALA A 163 30.40 -39.78 40.47
CA ALA A 163 29.81 -38.50 40.86
C ALA A 163 29.89 -37.45 39.75
N PHE A 164 31.04 -37.35 39.08
CA PHE A 164 31.22 -36.45 37.94
C PHE A 164 30.21 -36.73 36.83
N HIS A 165 30.06 -37.99 36.42
CA HIS A 165 29.11 -38.35 35.37
C HIS A 165 27.65 -38.07 35.77
N GLN A 166 27.28 -38.32 37.03
CA GLN A 166 25.96 -37.99 37.55
C GLN A 166 25.70 -36.48 37.56
N ALA A 167 26.67 -35.67 37.98
CA ALA A 167 26.57 -34.22 38.04
C ALA A 167 26.51 -33.54 36.66
N GLN A 168 27.10 -34.15 35.63
CA GLN A 168 27.10 -33.59 34.27
C GLN A 168 25.75 -33.74 33.55
N GLY A 169 24.97 -34.79 33.85
CA GLY A 169 23.69 -35.06 33.21
C GLY A 169 22.70 -33.89 33.28
N PRO A 170 22.30 -33.45 34.49
CA PRO A 170 21.38 -32.31 34.66
C PRO A 170 21.88 -31.03 33.99
N ARG A 171 23.19 -30.77 34.07
CA ARG A 171 23.81 -29.61 33.43
C ARG A 171 23.63 -29.61 31.92
N TYR A 172 23.92 -30.72 31.23
CA TYR A 172 23.74 -30.79 29.77
C TYR A 172 22.26 -30.69 29.37
N VAL A 173 21.34 -31.19 30.19
CA VAL A 173 19.90 -30.98 29.99
C VAL A 173 19.56 -29.49 30.04
N SER A 174 20.05 -28.76 31.04
CA SER A 174 19.79 -27.31 31.17
C SER A 174 20.40 -26.50 30.02
N ILE A 175 21.62 -26.83 29.59
CA ILE A 175 22.26 -26.23 28.41
C ILE A 175 21.47 -26.54 27.14
N GLY A 176 21.08 -27.80 26.93
CA GLY A 176 20.32 -28.24 25.77
C GLY A 176 18.94 -27.57 25.71
N LEU A 177 18.26 -27.42 26.84
CA LEU A 177 17.00 -26.70 26.94
C LEU A 177 17.16 -25.23 26.53
N TYR A 178 18.19 -24.55 27.04
CA TYR A 178 18.47 -23.16 26.69
C TYR A 178 18.66 -22.98 25.18
N PHE A 179 19.55 -23.76 24.55
CA PHE A 179 19.76 -23.69 23.10
C PHE A 179 18.54 -24.14 22.30
N GLY A 180 17.75 -25.07 22.82
CA GLY A 180 16.46 -25.47 22.25
C GLY A 180 15.45 -24.31 22.22
N VAL A 181 15.34 -23.55 23.32
CA VAL A 181 14.50 -22.34 23.38
C VAL A 181 14.96 -21.30 22.37
N LEU A 182 16.27 -21.04 22.27
CA LEU A 182 16.81 -20.12 21.28
C LEU A 182 16.48 -20.55 19.85
N LEU A 183 16.69 -21.83 19.52
CA LEU A 183 16.40 -22.38 18.19
C LEU A 183 14.91 -22.27 17.85
N CYS A 184 14.03 -22.63 18.79
CA CYS A 184 12.58 -22.46 18.64
C CYS A 184 12.22 -21.00 18.39
N MET A 185 12.85 -20.06 19.09
CA MET A 185 12.62 -18.62 18.89
C MET A 185 13.10 -18.13 17.53
N VAL A 186 14.26 -18.60 17.05
CA VAL A 186 14.73 -18.28 15.70
C VAL A 186 13.74 -18.77 14.65
N VAL A 187 13.30 -20.04 14.73
CA VAL A 187 12.36 -20.64 13.77
C VAL A 187 10.99 -19.96 13.82
N TYR A 188 10.45 -19.73 15.01
CA TYR A 188 9.17 -19.03 15.20
C TYR A 188 9.20 -17.64 14.57
N ASN A 189 10.26 -16.86 14.82
CA ASN A 189 10.37 -15.51 14.28
C ASN A 189 10.68 -15.50 12.77
N LEU A 190 11.45 -16.46 12.24
CA LEU A 190 11.63 -16.60 10.80
C LEU A 190 10.31 -16.93 10.07
N PHE A 191 9.50 -17.83 10.64
CA PHE A 191 8.16 -18.09 10.12
C PHE A 191 7.29 -16.83 10.20
N GLY A 192 7.37 -16.11 11.33
CA GLY A 192 6.78 -14.78 11.49
C GLY A 192 7.18 -13.84 10.36
N TYR A 193 8.46 -13.79 9.97
CA TYR A 193 8.92 -12.99 8.83
C TYR A 193 8.34 -13.47 7.50
N VAL A 194 8.32 -14.78 7.22
CA VAL A 194 7.78 -15.31 5.96
C VAL A 194 6.30 -14.95 5.80
N VAL A 195 5.52 -15.03 6.89
CA VAL A 195 4.08 -14.75 6.90
C VAL A 195 3.79 -13.25 6.87
N THR A 196 4.50 -12.46 7.67
CA THR A 196 4.18 -11.03 7.87
C THR A 196 4.96 -10.10 6.94
N ARG A 197 6.12 -10.55 6.43
CA ARG A 197 7.14 -9.76 5.71
C ARG A 197 7.70 -8.56 6.50
N GLU A 198 7.43 -8.50 7.80
CA GLU A 198 7.93 -7.46 8.69
C GLU A 198 9.39 -7.70 9.06
N THR A 199 10.27 -6.73 8.73
CA THR A 199 11.73 -6.91 8.86
C THR A 199 12.20 -7.10 10.30
N SER A 200 11.42 -6.63 11.28
CA SER A 200 11.71 -6.77 12.71
C SER A 200 11.83 -8.22 13.16
N PHE A 201 11.01 -9.13 12.59
CA PHE A 201 11.11 -10.56 12.84
C PHE A 201 12.43 -11.14 12.32
N PHE A 202 12.88 -10.72 11.14
CA PHE A 202 14.12 -11.21 10.55
C PHE A 202 15.36 -10.71 11.28
N SER A 203 15.42 -9.40 11.59
CA SER A 203 16.54 -8.83 12.34
C SER A 203 16.63 -9.41 13.75
N TYR A 204 15.49 -9.69 14.39
CA TYR A 204 15.43 -10.39 15.66
C TYR A 204 15.99 -11.82 15.55
N SER A 205 15.60 -12.60 14.54
CA SER A 205 16.14 -13.96 14.36
C SER A 205 17.66 -13.97 14.21
N ILE A 206 18.23 -13.03 13.45
CA ILE A 206 19.69 -12.93 13.31
C ILE A 206 20.35 -12.54 14.63
N TYR A 207 19.76 -11.59 15.36
CA TYR A 207 20.21 -11.23 16.70
C TYR A 207 20.28 -12.45 17.63
N VAL A 208 19.20 -13.24 17.72
CA VAL A 208 19.15 -14.43 18.57
C VAL A 208 20.18 -15.49 18.15
N VAL A 209 20.44 -15.65 16.84
CA VAL A 209 21.51 -16.54 16.35
C VAL A 209 22.87 -16.11 16.89
N PHE A 210 23.22 -14.83 16.79
CA PHE A 210 24.53 -14.36 17.27
C PHE A 210 24.64 -14.36 18.79
N THR A 211 23.55 -14.08 19.52
CA THR A 211 23.51 -14.27 20.98
C THR A 211 23.70 -15.74 21.35
N GLY A 212 23.07 -16.67 20.62
CA GLY A 212 23.28 -18.10 20.79
C GLY A 212 24.73 -18.52 20.52
N LEU A 213 25.33 -18.06 19.43
CA LEU A 213 26.74 -18.33 19.12
C LEU A 213 27.70 -17.76 20.17
N LEU A 214 27.42 -16.57 20.71
CA LEU A 214 28.16 -16.00 21.84
C LEU A 214 28.06 -16.90 23.08
N MET A 215 26.86 -17.38 23.43
CA MET A 215 26.70 -18.29 24.57
C MET A 215 27.35 -19.65 24.33
N ALA A 216 27.36 -20.14 23.08
CA ALA A 216 28.05 -21.37 22.71
C ALA A 216 29.57 -21.22 22.88
N ALA A 217 30.13 -20.05 22.56
CA ALA A 217 31.54 -19.74 22.79
C ALA A 217 31.86 -19.66 24.30
N LEU A 218 31.09 -18.88 25.07
CA LEU A 218 31.31 -18.69 26.51
C LEU A 218 31.16 -20.00 27.34
N SER A 219 30.26 -20.89 26.93
CA SER A 219 30.02 -22.16 27.64
C SER A 219 30.99 -23.28 27.25
N GLY A 220 31.79 -23.12 26.19
CA GLY A 220 32.66 -24.17 25.62
C GLY A 220 31.92 -25.20 24.74
N VAL A 221 30.59 -25.17 24.70
CA VAL A 221 29.74 -26.06 23.90
C VAL A 221 29.99 -25.86 22.40
N GLY A 222 30.19 -24.61 21.98
CA GLY A 222 30.48 -24.26 20.59
C GLY A 222 31.79 -24.88 20.12
N PHE A 223 32.85 -24.80 20.94
CA PHE A 223 34.12 -25.44 20.62
C PHE A 223 33.97 -26.95 20.52
N ARG A 224 33.23 -27.57 21.44
CA ARG A 224 33.02 -29.02 21.43
C ARG A 224 32.26 -29.54 20.20
N TYR A 225 31.16 -28.89 19.81
CA TYR A 225 30.22 -29.45 18.84
C TYR A 225 30.19 -28.74 17.48
N LEU A 226 30.44 -27.43 17.43
CA LEU A 226 30.26 -26.63 16.22
C LEU A 226 31.58 -26.37 15.48
N TRP A 227 32.68 -26.14 16.22
CA TRP A 227 33.97 -25.79 15.62
C TRP A 227 35.21 -26.41 16.33
N PRO A 228 35.24 -27.74 16.62
CA PRO A 228 36.28 -28.37 17.45
C PRO A 228 37.72 -28.30 16.90
N ASN A 229 37.85 -28.06 15.60
CA ASN A 229 39.15 -27.98 14.93
C ASN A 229 39.51 -26.55 14.49
N TRP A 230 38.60 -25.58 14.66
CA TRP A 230 38.80 -24.22 14.15
C TRP A 230 39.31 -23.28 15.25
N LEU A 231 40.60 -23.43 15.57
CA LEU A 231 41.30 -22.66 16.61
C LEU A 231 41.22 -21.15 16.41
N TRP A 232 41.37 -20.70 15.17
CA TRP A 232 41.29 -19.28 14.83
C TRP A 232 39.94 -18.67 15.22
N LEU A 233 38.84 -19.40 15.01
CA LEU A 233 37.52 -18.97 15.43
C LEU A 233 37.38 -19.06 16.95
N GLN A 234 37.84 -20.15 17.58
CA GLN A 234 37.74 -20.34 19.03
C GLN A 234 38.33 -19.15 19.81
N GLU A 235 39.54 -18.72 19.46
CA GLU A 235 40.24 -17.59 20.08
C GLU A 235 39.46 -16.25 19.97
N ARG A 236 38.65 -16.10 18.90
CA ARG A 236 37.97 -14.84 18.55
C ARG A 236 36.45 -14.88 18.74
N ALA A 237 35.88 -16.04 19.01
CA ALA A 237 34.44 -16.29 18.93
C ALA A 237 33.65 -15.40 19.86
N VAL A 238 34.11 -15.22 21.11
CA VAL A 238 33.43 -14.39 22.11
C VAL A 238 33.33 -12.94 21.64
N THR A 239 34.43 -12.36 21.17
CA THR A 239 34.47 -10.95 20.74
C THR A 239 33.77 -10.72 19.41
N LEU A 240 33.92 -11.66 18.47
CA LEU A 240 33.30 -11.60 17.15
C LEU A 240 31.78 -11.74 17.24
N PHE A 241 31.29 -12.81 17.87
CA PHE A 241 29.86 -13.04 18.02
C PHE A 241 29.22 -12.03 18.96
N GLY A 242 29.93 -11.58 20.00
CA GLY A 242 29.46 -10.49 20.86
C GLY A 242 29.26 -9.17 20.09
N GLY A 243 30.26 -8.76 19.30
CA GLY A 243 30.15 -7.57 18.45
C GLY A 243 29.01 -7.67 17.44
N LEU A 244 28.88 -8.81 16.75
CA LEU A 244 27.79 -9.05 15.79
C LEU A 244 26.42 -9.08 16.47
N ALA A 245 26.29 -9.69 17.66
CA ALA A 245 25.06 -9.67 18.43
C ALA A 245 24.62 -8.23 18.74
N PHE A 246 25.55 -7.35 19.15
CA PHE A 246 25.24 -5.93 19.35
C PHE A 246 24.83 -5.21 18.07
N VAL A 247 25.51 -5.44 16.94
CA VAL A 247 25.11 -4.87 15.64
C VAL A 247 23.65 -5.22 15.33
N PHE A 248 23.31 -6.51 15.39
CA PHE A 248 21.94 -6.95 15.06
C PHE A 248 20.92 -6.55 16.13
N ALA A 249 21.30 -6.44 17.41
CA ALA A 249 20.46 -5.88 18.45
C ALA A 249 20.09 -4.42 18.14
N THR A 250 21.04 -3.58 17.75
CA THR A 250 20.75 -2.17 17.43
C THR A 250 19.86 -2.01 16.18
N LEU A 251 20.06 -2.85 15.16
CA LEU A 251 19.20 -2.90 13.99
C LEU A 251 17.78 -3.34 14.37
N PHE A 252 17.67 -4.40 15.16
CA PHE A 252 16.41 -4.92 15.66
C PHE A 252 15.65 -3.87 16.48
N ILE A 253 16.28 -3.26 17.49
CA ILE A 253 15.65 -2.23 18.35
C ILE A 253 15.20 -1.03 17.52
N THR A 254 15.99 -0.61 16.53
CA THR A 254 15.63 0.48 15.62
C THR A 254 14.33 0.18 14.87
N GLN A 255 14.19 -1.05 14.37
CA GLN A 255 13.01 -1.50 13.64
C GLN A 255 11.82 -1.68 14.57
N LEU A 256 12.03 -2.34 15.71
CA LEU A 256 11.00 -2.62 16.72
C LEU A 256 10.33 -1.33 17.21
N LEU A 257 11.13 -0.35 17.65
CA LEU A 257 10.61 0.88 18.24
C LEU A 257 10.28 1.95 17.19
N GLY A 258 10.53 1.68 15.90
CA GLY A 258 10.30 2.64 14.82
C GLY A 258 11.06 3.96 15.01
N LEU A 259 12.28 3.91 15.57
CA LEU A 259 13.00 5.10 16.05
C LEU A 259 13.24 6.16 14.96
N ARG A 260 13.35 5.73 13.69
CA ARG A 260 13.44 6.64 12.53
C ARG A 260 12.29 7.65 12.48
N LYS A 261 11.08 7.22 12.85
CA LYS A 261 9.86 8.06 12.88
C LYS A 261 9.72 8.81 14.20
N GLN A 262 10.10 8.18 15.31
CA GLN A 262 9.89 8.71 16.67
C GLN A 262 10.89 9.78 17.11
N SER A 263 12.18 9.61 16.82
CA SER A 263 13.23 10.54 17.21
C SER A 263 14.54 10.28 16.47
N LYS A 264 14.98 11.28 15.68
CA LYS A 264 16.26 11.21 14.96
C LYS A 264 17.46 11.09 15.90
N ALA A 265 17.42 11.72 17.09
CA ALA A 265 18.52 11.68 18.05
C ALA A 265 18.73 10.26 18.61
N TRP A 266 17.66 9.61 19.08
CA TRP A 266 17.72 8.23 19.57
C TRP A 266 18.09 7.23 18.46
N HIS A 267 17.58 7.44 17.24
CA HIS A 267 17.99 6.62 16.10
C HIS A 267 19.49 6.74 15.81
N THR A 268 20.00 7.98 15.75
CA THR A 268 21.42 8.23 15.41
C THR A 268 22.35 7.68 16.50
N GLY A 269 22.01 7.88 17.77
CA GLY A 269 22.80 7.34 18.88
C GLY A 269 22.85 5.80 18.87
N LEU A 270 21.71 5.14 18.63
CA LEU A 270 21.66 3.68 18.57
C LEU A 270 22.44 3.11 17.37
N ILE A 271 22.35 3.74 16.19
CA ILE A 271 23.14 3.33 15.02
C ILE A 271 24.63 3.60 15.21
N SER A 272 25.00 4.66 15.93
CA SER A 272 26.40 4.94 16.27
C SER A 272 26.98 3.86 17.17
N LEU A 273 26.21 3.41 18.18
CA LEU A 273 26.58 2.26 19.02
C LEU A 273 26.71 0.98 18.19
N GLY A 274 25.76 0.71 17.29
CA GLY A 274 25.82 -0.45 16.39
C GLY A 274 27.03 -0.40 15.46
N SER A 275 27.38 0.77 14.95
CA SER A 275 28.56 0.98 14.09
C SER A 275 29.85 0.73 14.87
N PHE A 276 29.94 1.22 16.10
CA PHE A 276 31.08 0.95 16.98
C PHE A 276 31.21 -0.56 17.28
N ALA A 277 30.11 -1.24 17.60
CA ALA A 277 30.11 -2.70 17.78
C ALA A 277 30.58 -3.44 16.52
N GLY A 278 30.18 -2.96 15.33
CA GLY A 278 30.63 -3.49 14.04
C GLY A 278 32.13 -3.29 13.83
N VAL A 279 32.68 -2.14 14.22
CA VAL A 279 34.13 -1.90 14.21
C VAL A 279 34.84 -2.88 15.15
N VAL A 280 34.33 -3.09 16.36
CA VAL A 280 34.90 -4.08 17.30
C VAL A 280 34.86 -5.50 16.72
N ALA A 281 33.76 -5.89 16.07
CA ALA A 281 33.64 -7.19 15.40
C ALA A 281 34.66 -7.34 14.26
N ILE A 282 34.85 -6.31 13.43
CA ILE A 282 35.85 -6.31 12.35
C ILE A 282 37.27 -6.35 12.93
N CYS A 283 37.56 -5.56 13.96
CA CYS A 283 38.84 -5.57 14.67
C CYS A 283 39.14 -6.97 15.24
N SER A 284 38.14 -7.69 15.74
CA SER A 284 38.32 -9.06 16.25
C SER A 284 38.77 -10.08 15.20
N LEU A 285 38.61 -9.78 13.90
CA LEU A 285 39.13 -10.64 12.83
C LEU A 285 40.66 -10.55 12.70
N PHE A 286 41.25 -9.43 13.11
CA PHE A 286 42.67 -9.13 12.88
C PHE A 286 43.49 -8.96 14.17
N LEU A 287 42.86 -8.53 15.26
CA LEU A 287 43.53 -8.28 16.53
C LEU A 287 43.39 -9.47 17.49
N PRO A 288 44.35 -9.68 18.40
CA PRO A 288 44.25 -10.67 19.47
C PRO A 288 43.07 -10.44 20.41
N TYR A 289 42.63 -11.52 21.07
CA TYR A 289 41.55 -11.49 22.07
C TYR A 289 41.81 -10.47 23.19
N SER A 290 43.05 -10.43 23.70
CA SER A 290 43.47 -9.54 24.79
C SER A 290 43.20 -8.06 24.51
N ILE A 291 43.26 -7.60 23.27
CA ILE A 291 42.99 -6.20 22.92
C ILE A 291 41.49 -5.97 22.75
N THR A 292 40.81 -6.91 22.09
CA THR A 292 39.43 -6.72 21.65
C THR A 292 38.41 -6.90 22.77
N ILE A 293 38.70 -7.70 23.78
CA ILE A 293 37.84 -7.83 24.96
C ILE A 293 37.75 -6.53 25.77
N PHE A 294 38.84 -5.77 25.89
CA PHE A 294 38.84 -4.45 26.54
C PHE A 294 38.10 -3.38 25.73
N MET A 295 37.89 -3.60 24.43
CA MET A 295 37.00 -2.76 23.64
C MET A 295 35.53 -3.16 23.85
N LEU A 296 35.24 -4.46 23.82
CA LEU A 296 33.88 -4.99 23.86
C LEU A 296 33.22 -4.87 25.24
N LEU A 297 33.92 -5.21 26.33
CA LEU A 297 33.32 -5.34 27.66
C LEU A 297 32.81 -4.00 28.21
N PRO A 298 33.60 -2.90 28.24
CA PRO A 298 33.10 -1.59 28.68
C PRO A 298 31.99 -1.08 27.75
N PHE A 299 32.14 -1.29 26.44
CA PHE A 299 31.13 -0.92 25.45
C PHE A 299 29.80 -1.63 25.69
N ALA A 300 29.81 -2.94 25.98
CA ALA A 300 28.61 -3.73 26.21
C ALA A 300 27.78 -3.17 27.37
N VAL A 301 28.45 -2.78 28.46
CA VAL A 301 27.81 -2.14 29.62
C VAL A 301 27.19 -0.79 29.21
N ILE A 302 27.96 0.08 28.55
CA ILE A 302 27.47 1.39 28.08
C ILE A 302 26.27 1.24 27.13
N ALA A 303 26.35 0.32 26.18
CA ALA A 303 25.29 0.05 25.22
C ALA A 303 24.01 -0.45 25.90
N CYS A 304 24.12 -1.35 26.87
CA CYS A 304 22.96 -1.85 27.61
C CYS A 304 22.32 -0.74 28.46
N PHE A 305 23.10 0.12 29.11
CA PHE A 305 22.56 1.30 29.80
C PHE A 305 21.84 2.26 28.84
N TYR A 306 22.42 2.52 27.67
CA TYR A 306 21.77 3.36 26.66
C TYR A 306 20.43 2.78 26.21
N VAL A 307 20.37 1.48 25.92
CA VAL A 307 19.14 0.80 25.51
C VAL A 307 18.08 0.80 26.62
N LEU A 308 18.50 0.67 27.88
CA LEU A 308 17.60 0.77 29.03
C LEU A 308 17.01 2.18 29.16
N ILE A 309 17.85 3.23 29.07
CA ILE A 309 17.39 4.63 29.11
C ILE A 309 16.46 4.92 27.93
N LEU A 310 16.79 4.42 26.74
CA LEU A 310 15.94 4.51 25.56
C LEU A 310 14.57 3.85 25.80
N GLY A 311 14.54 2.65 26.39
CA GLY A 311 13.31 1.93 26.72
C GLY A 311 12.42 2.73 27.68
N VAL A 312 13.01 3.25 28.76
CA VAL A 312 12.32 4.13 29.73
C VAL A 312 11.81 5.39 29.04
N ALA A 313 12.61 6.03 28.19
CA ALA A 313 12.19 7.23 27.47
C ALA A 313 11.01 6.96 26.53
N MET A 314 10.98 5.81 25.83
CA MET A 314 9.85 5.43 24.98
C MET A 314 8.61 5.06 25.79
N TRP A 315 8.79 4.45 26.96
CA TRP A 315 7.69 4.21 27.91
C TRP A 315 7.08 5.54 28.37
N ILE A 316 7.89 6.51 28.81
CA ILE A 316 7.40 7.83 29.23
C ILE A 316 6.64 8.55 28.10
N LYS A 317 7.02 8.33 26.84
CA LYS A 317 6.29 8.84 25.66
C LYS A 317 4.94 8.17 25.39
N GLY A 318 4.51 7.22 26.23
CA GLY A 318 3.20 6.58 26.13
C GLY A 318 3.17 5.30 25.27
N MET A 319 4.33 4.78 24.85
CA MET A 319 4.38 3.51 24.13
C MET A 319 4.12 2.34 25.09
N GLN A 320 2.90 1.82 25.09
CA GLN A 320 2.45 0.78 26.05
C GLN A 320 3.35 -0.46 26.08
N HIS A 321 3.86 -0.88 24.92
CA HIS A 321 4.72 -2.08 24.80
C HIS A 321 6.18 -1.85 25.22
N ALA A 322 6.62 -0.60 25.40
CA ALA A 322 7.99 -0.28 25.80
C ALA A 322 8.31 -0.72 27.25
N GLN A 323 7.29 -0.96 28.07
CA GLN A 323 7.44 -1.47 29.45
C GLN A 323 8.11 -2.85 29.47
N ILE A 324 7.56 -3.77 28.67
CA ILE A 324 8.03 -5.15 28.58
C ILE A 324 9.42 -5.19 27.93
N PHE A 325 9.64 -4.34 26.92
CA PHE A 325 10.97 -4.13 26.32
C PHE A 325 12.01 -3.70 27.37
N THR A 326 11.68 -2.69 28.17
CA THR A 326 12.57 -2.17 29.21
C THR A 326 12.88 -3.23 30.26
N LEU A 327 11.88 -4.02 30.65
CA LEU A 327 12.03 -5.14 31.58
C LEU A 327 12.98 -6.22 31.04
N ALA A 328 12.88 -6.56 29.75
CA ALA A 328 13.76 -7.52 29.10
C ALA A 328 15.23 -7.08 29.17
N TRP A 329 15.51 -5.83 28.80
CA TRP A 329 16.86 -5.26 28.85
C TRP A 329 17.38 -5.05 30.27
N PHE A 330 16.50 -4.81 31.24
CA PHE A 330 16.88 -4.76 32.66
C PHE A 330 17.44 -6.11 33.14
N PHE A 331 16.73 -7.21 32.92
CA PHE A 331 17.21 -8.54 33.31
C PHE A 331 18.51 -8.92 32.60
N PHE A 332 18.63 -8.56 31.33
CA PHE A 332 19.87 -8.79 30.59
C PHE A 332 21.03 -7.96 31.14
N LEU A 333 20.85 -6.66 31.40
CA LEU A 333 21.87 -5.80 32.00
C LEU A 333 22.31 -6.31 33.39
N VAL A 334 21.36 -6.68 34.24
CA VAL A 334 21.63 -7.25 35.56
C VAL A 334 22.50 -8.51 35.43
N SER A 335 22.19 -9.39 34.47
CA SER A 335 23.00 -10.59 34.22
C SER A 335 24.42 -10.28 33.74
N ILE A 336 24.60 -9.26 32.90
CA ILE A 336 25.93 -8.81 32.44
C ILE A 336 26.74 -8.23 33.60
N ILE A 337 26.12 -7.42 34.47
CA ILE A 337 26.78 -6.83 35.64
C ILE A 337 27.23 -7.94 36.60
N PHE A 338 26.34 -8.89 36.92
CA PHE A 338 26.70 -10.02 37.77
C PHE A 338 27.85 -10.84 37.19
N ASN A 339 27.85 -11.08 35.88
CA ASN A 339 28.95 -11.78 35.21
C ASN A 339 30.27 -10.99 35.27
N ALA A 340 30.22 -9.68 35.01
CA ALA A 340 31.39 -8.81 35.06
C ALA A 340 31.99 -8.74 36.48
N LEU A 341 31.15 -8.61 37.51
CA LEU A 341 31.58 -8.63 38.91
C LEU A 341 32.20 -9.98 39.31
N GLY A 342 31.69 -11.07 38.74
CA GLY A 342 32.28 -12.40 38.91
C GLY A 342 33.69 -12.50 38.33
N TYR A 343 33.93 -11.98 37.12
CA TYR A 343 35.27 -11.94 36.54
C TYR A 343 36.25 -11.04 37.31
N LEU A 344 35.75 -10.04 38.02
CA LEU A 344 36.56 -9.21 38.92
C LEU A 344 36.85 -9.87 40.28
N GLY A 345 36.32 -11.07 40.53
CA GLY A 345 36.49 -11.78 41.80
C GLY A 345 35.69 -11.19 42.97
N LEU A 346 34.74 -10.28 42.71
CA LEU A 346 33.99 -9.57 43.75
C LEU A 346 32.77 -10.36 44.27
N ILE A 347 32.27 -11.31 43.48
CA ILE A 347 31.12 -12.13 43.83
C ILE A 347 31.52 -13.58 43.65
N ASP A 348 31.51 -14.32 44.75
CA ASP A 348 31.66 -15.76 44.71
C ASP A 348 30.31 -16.40 44.36
N GLY A 349 30.33 -17.20 43.31
CA GLY A 349 29.11 -17.65 42.67
C GLY A 349 29.36 -18.12 41.27
N GLN A 350 30.08 -19.22 41.13
CA GLN A 350 30.19 -19.91 39.83
C GLN A 350 28.81 -20.24 39.23
N PHE A 351 27.80 -20.43 40.08
CA PHE A 351 26.41 -20.50 39.65
C PHE A 351 25.96 -19.23 38.94
N ILE A 352 26.24 -18.07 39.52
CA ILE A 352 25.87 -16.76 38.98
C ILE A 352 26.64 -16.52 37.67
N GLN A 353 27.96 -16.73 37.65
CA GLN A 353 28.78 -16.51 36.44
C GLN A 353 28.35 -17.44 35.28
N ARG A 354 27.99 -18.69 35.57
CA ARG A 354 27.61 -19.66 34.53
C ARG A 354 26.16 -19.53 34.07
N TYR A 355 25.21 -19.36 34.99
CA TYR A 355 23.79 -19.44 34.67
C TYR A 355 23.10 -18.08 34.58
N ALA A 356 23.59 -17.03 35.26
CA ALA A 356 22.89 -15.74 35.26
C ALA A 356 22.78 -15.14 33.87
N ILE A 357 23.85 -15.20 33.06
CA ILE A 357 23.82 -14.68 31.68
C ILE A 357 22.91 -15.50 30.75
N MET A 358 22.84 -16.83 30.94
CA MET A 358 21.91 -17.69 30.21
C MET A 358 20.46 -17.43 30.60
N ILE A 359 20.17 -17.28 31.90
CA ILE A 359 18.83 -16.95 32.40
C ILE A 359 18.42 -15.56 31.94
N GLY A 360 19.30 -14.55 32.10
CA GLY A 360 19.05 -13.17 31.69
C GLY A 360 18.78 -13.04 30.19
N SER A 361 19.63 -13.63 29.34
CA SER A 361 19.42 -13.67 27.89
C SER A 361 18.20 -14.51 27.49
N GLY A 362 17.94 -15.63 28.16
CA GLY A 362 16.76 -16.46 27.91
C GLY A 362 15.45 -15.70 28.19
N ILE A 363 15.38 -15.02 29.33
CA ILE A 363 14.25 -14.14 29.69
C ILE A 363 14.10 -13.02 28.66
N GLU A 364 15.20 -12.37 28.29
CA GLU A 364 15.21 -11.27 27.34
C GLU A 364 14.71 -11.71 25.95
N VAL A 365 15.22 -12.80 25.40
CA VAL A 365 14.77 -13.39 24.13
C VAL A 365 13.26 -13.68 24.21
N LEU A 366 12.79 -14.40 25.24
CA LEU A 366 11.37 -14.75 25.38
C LEU A 366 10.47 -13.50 25.45
N LEU A 367 10.86 -12.49 26.24
CA LEU A 367 10.11 -11.25 26.39
C LEU A 367 10.09 -10.44 25.10
N LEU A 368 11.21 -10.31 24.39
CA LEU A 368 11.27 -9.57 23.14
C LEU A 368 10.47 -10.23 22.03
N SER A 369 10.50 -11.55 21.91
CA SER A 369 9.66 -12.27 20.93
C SER A 369 8.17 -12.03 21.20
N TRP A 370 7.79 -11.90 22.48
CA TRP A 370 6.43 -11.54 22.85
C TRP A 370 6.10 -10.09 22.51
N VAL A 371 7.01 -9.14 22.78
CA VAL A 371 6.86 -7.72 22.43
C VAL A 371 6.65 -7.54 20.92
N ILE A 372 7.46 -8.18 20.08
CA ILE A 372 7.31 -8.13 18.61
C ILE A 372 5.89 -8.57 18.22
N THR A 373 5.44 -9.71 18.76
CA THR A 373 4.13 -10.28 18.44
C THR A 373 2.99 -9.32 18.85
N LEU A 374 3.09 -8.72 20.04
CA LEU A 374 2.11 -7.75 20.52
C LEU A 374 2.06 -6.50 19.64
N MET A 375 3.22 -5.91 19.33
CA MET A 375 3.31 -4.71 18.49
C MET A 375 2.74 -4.96 17.10
N TYR A 376 3.07 -6.10 16.48
CA TYR A 376 2.51 -6.48 15.19
C TYR A 376 0.98 -6.63 15.25
N SER A 377 0.46 -7.27 16.30
CA SER A 377 -0.99 -7.44 16.47
C SER A 377 -1.72 -6.11 16.65
N ALA A 378 -1.11 -5.17 17.39
CA ALA A 378 -1.66 -3.84 17.62
C ALA A 378 -1.70 -3.03 16.31
N GLU A 379 -0.58 -2.98 15.58
CA GLU A 379 -0.51 -2.27 14.29
C GLU A 379 -1.51 -2.85 13.27
N ARG A 380 -1.67 -4.18 13.23
CA ARG A 380 -2.64 -4.83 12.36
C ARG A 380 -4.08 -4.46 12.73
N THR A 381 -4.39 -4.38 14.02
CA THR A 381 -5.73 -4.02 14.50
C THR A 381 -6.07 -2.57 14.14
N GLU A 382 -5.10 -1.65 14.27
CA GLU A 382 -5.27 -0.26 13.86
C GLU A 382 -5.50 -0.12 12.34
N LYS A 383 -4.68 -0.80 11.51
CA LYS A 383 -4.85 -0.79 10.04
C LYS A 383 -6.22 -1.32 9.61
N LEU A 384 -6.69 -2.40 10.24
CA LEU A 384 -8.00 -2.97 9.95
C LEU A 384 -9.13 -2.01 10.36
N GLY A 385 -9.04 -1.36 11.51
CA GLY A 385 -10.00 -0.36 11.95
C GLY A 385 -10.08 0.85 10.99
N ALA A 386 -8.93 1.33 10.51
CA ALA A 386 -8.87 2.40 9.52
C ALA A 386 -9.49 1.99 8.16
N GLN A 387 -9.21 0.76 7.70
CA GLN A 387 -9.83 0.22 6.48
C GLN A 387 -11.35 0.07 6.62
N GLU A 388 -11.83 -0.38 7.78
CA GLU A 388 -13.26 -0.49 8.05
C GLU A 388 -13.95 0.89 8.03
N GLN A 389 -13.33 1.91 8.62
CA GLN A 389 -13.83 3.29 8.57
C GLN A 389 -13.87 3.82 7.14
N MET A 390 -12.81 3.63 6.35
CA MET A 390 -12.77 4.02 4.94
C MET A 390 -13.89 3.33 4.13
N LEU A 391 -14.12 2.03 4.37
CA LEU A 391 -15.18 1.28 3.71
C LEU A 391 -16.58 1.83 4.08
N LYS A 392 -16.83 2.12 5.36
CA LYS A 392 -18.11 2.72 5.81
C LYS A 392 -18.36 4.07 5.13
N HIS A 393 -17.34 4.92 5.03
CA HIS A 393 -17.46 6.21 4.32
C HIS A 393 -17.69 6.03 2.82
N ALA A 394 -17.03 5.07 2.17
CA ALA A 394 -17.23 4.78 0.75
C ALA A 394 -18.67 4.30 0.46
N VAL A 395 -19.20 3.40 1.28
CA VAL A 395 -20.58 2.90 1.16
C VAL A 395 -21.59 4.03 1.36
N ALA A 396 -21.41 4.88 2.37
CA ALA A 396 -22.29 6.02 2.62
C ALA A 396 -22.27 7.04 1.46
N ALA A 397 -21.10 7.31 0.88
CA ALA A 397 -20.97 8.19 -0.28
C ALA A 397 -21.65 7.60 -1.53
N GLN A 398 -21.52 6.29 -1.74
CA GLN A 398 -22.19 5.60 -2.84
C GLN A 398 -23.72 5.66 -2.72
N GLU A 399 -24.26 5.48 -1.52
CA GLU A 399 -25.70 5.58 -1.28
C GLU A 399 -26.21 7.02 -1.49
N ALA A 400 -25.49 8.01 -1.00
CA ALA A 400 -25.82 9.42 -1.23
C ALA A 400 -25.79 9.77 -2.73
N GLN A 401 -24.82 9.24 -3.48
CA GLN A 401 -24.74 9.42 -4.94
C GLN A 401 -25.93 8.74 -5.65
N ARG A 402 -26.36 7.57 -5.18
CA ARG A 402 -27.52 6.87 -5.75
C ARG A 402 -28.79 7.69 -5.57
N VAL A 403 -29.06 8.17 -4.35
CA VAL A 403 -30.22 9.03 -4.06
C VAL A 403 -30.19 10.30 -4.92
N LEU A 404 -29.02 10.95 -5.03
CA LEU A 404 -28.88 12.14 -5.87
C LEU A 404 -29.12 11.84 -7.36
N ASN A 405 -28.64 10.70 -7.86
CA ASN A 405 -28.88 10.30 -9.25
C ASN A 405 -30.36 10.01 -9.50
N GLU A 406 -31.06 9.33 -8.58
CA GLU A 406 -32.50 9.09 -8.67
C GLU A 406 -33.29 10.41 -8.66
N GLU A 407 -32.92 11.37 -7.80
CA GLU A 407 -33.52 12.72 -7.81
C GLU A 407 -33.25 13.47 -9.12
N LEU A 408 -32.03 13.35 -9.67
CA LEU A 408 -31.66 13.97 -10.93
C LEU A 408 -32.46 13.38 -12.10
N GLU A 409 -32.63 12.06 -12.14
CA GLU A 409 -33.44 11.39 -13.17
C GLU A 409 -34.89 11.87 -13.16
N ILE A 410 -35.49 12.01 -11.96
CA ILE A 410 -36.84 12.57 -11.82
C ILE A 410 -36.88 14.01 -12.35
N ARG A 411 -35.96 14.87 -11.92
CA ARG A 411 -35.91 16.28 -12.35
C ARG A 411 -35.69 16.43 -13.86
N VAL A 412 -34.81 15.61 -14.44
CA VAL A 412 -34.55 15.59 -15.88
C VAL A 412 -35.83 15.17 -16.62
N LYS A 413 -36.53 14.14 -16.16
CA LYS A 413 -37.80 13.70 -16.76
C LYS A 413 -38.86 14.79 -16.73
N ASP A 414 -39.08 15.43 -15.58
CA ASP A 414 -40.05 16.51 -15.41
C ASP A 414 -39.73 17.68 -16.36
N ARG A 415 -38.45 18.11 -16.40
CA ARG A 415 -38.04 19.22 -17.26
C ARG A 415 -38.17 18.87 -18.74
N THR A 416 -37.91 17.63 -19.12
CA THR A 416 -38.06 17.16 -20.50
C THR A 416 -39.53 17.18 -20.92
N GLN A 417 -40.45 16.77 -20.05
CA GLN A 417 -41.89 16.84 -20.31
C GLN A 417 -42.38 18.29 -20.45
N GLU A 418 -41.95 19.19 -19.57
CA GLU A 418 -42.30 20.61 -19.65
C GLU A 418 -41.79 21.25 -20.94
N LEU A 419 -40.53 20.97 -21.32
CA LEU A 419 -39.95 21.44 -22.58
C LEU A 419 -40.72 20.92 -23.79
N GLN A 420 -41.13 19.65 -23.79
CA GLN A 420 -41.92 19.08 -24.87
C GLN A 420 -43.27 19.79 -25.02
N GLN A 421 -43.99 20.04 -23.93
CA GLN A 421 -45.26 20.77 -23.94
C GLN A 421 -45.10 22.20 -24.46
N VAL A 422 -44.07 22.91 -24.01
CA VAL A 422 -43.76 24.27 -24.48
C VAL A 422 -43.44 24.27 -25.98
N SER A 423 -42.62 23.31 -26.44
CA SER A 423 -42.27 23.16 -27.85
C SER A 423 -43.51 22.91 -28.73
N GLU A 424 -44.40 22.01 -28.32
CA GLU A 424 -45.65 21.74 -29.04
C GLU A 424 -46.57 22.95 -29.11
N SER A 425 -46.71 23.68 -27.99
CA SER A 425 -47.50 24.92 -27.94
C SER A 425 -46.93 25.98 -28.88
N LEU A 426 -45.61 26.15 -28.87
CA LEU A 426 -44.91 27.09 -29.75
C LEU A 426 -45.09 26.73 -31.23
N GLN A 427 -44.97 25.44 -31.57
CA GLN A 427 -45.21 24.96 -32.94
C GLN A 427 -46.64 25.24 -33.40
N ARG A 428 -47.65 24.99 -32.56
CA ARG A 428 -49.06 25.29 -32.89
C ARG A 428 -49.30 26.80 -33.07
N ALA A 429 -48.71 27.61 -32.19
CA ALA A 429 -48.80 29.07 -32.28
C ALA A 429 -48.16 29.58 -33.58
N ASN A 430 -46.95 29.11 -33.92
CA ASN A 430 -46.29 29.45 -35.18
C ASN A 430 -47.10 29.03 -36.40
N ALA A 431 -47.59 27.80 -36.46
CA ALA A 431 -48.42 27.33 -37.58
C ALA A 431 -49.70 28.20 -37.75
N THR A 432 -50.31 28.61 -36.65
CA THR A 432 -51.50 29.49 -36.68
C THR A 432 -51.15 30.90 -37.19
N LEU A 433 -50.01 31.44 -36.76
CA LEU A 433 -49.52 32.75 -37.20
C LEU A 433 -49.16 32.74 -38.68
N GLU A 434 -48.46 31.71 -39.16
CA GLU A 434 -48.12 31.53 -40.57
C GLU A 434 -49.38 31.49 -41.44
N ARG A 435 -50.39 30.72 -41.04
CA ARG A 435 -51.67 30.63 -41.76
C ARG A 435 -52.36 31.99 -41.84
N LYS A 436 -52.51 32.69 -40.71
CA LYS A 436 -53.12 34.03 -40.67
C LYS A 436 -52.34 35.08 -41.46
N SER A 437 -51.02 34.95 -41.55
CA SER A 437 -50.17 35.89 -42.29
C SER A 437 -50.24 35.68 -43.81
N ASN A 438 -50.61 34.48 -44.28
CA ASN A 438 -50.55 34.12 -45.70
C ASN A 438 -51.92 34.09 -46.40
N GLU A 439 -53.04 34.11 -45.66
CA GLU A 439 -54.39 34.16 -46.22
C GLU A 439 -54.90 35.61 -46.42
N ASP A 440 -55.77 35.82 -47.41
CA ASP A 440 -56.56 37.03 -47.59
C ASP A 440 -57.73 37.07 -46.59
N GLY A 441 -57.98 38.25 -46.03
CA GLY A 441 -58.97 38.43 -44.96
C GLY A 441 -60.40 38.09 -45.39
N LEU A 442 -60.77 38.40 -46.65
CA LEU A 442 -62.12 38.26 -47.20
C LEU A 442 -62.32 36.91 -47.90
N THR A 443 -61.46 36.57 -48.84
CA THR A 443 -61.65 35.41 -49.74
C THR A 443 -61.06 34.10 -49.21
N LYS A 444 -60.20 34.16 -48.18
CA LYS A 444 -59.43 33.01 -47.62
C LYS A 444 -58.48 32.32 -48.60
N LEU A 445 -58.32 32.85 -49.81
CA LEU A 445 -57.23 32.46 -50.71
C LEU A 445 -55.88 32.95 -50.17
N PHE A 446 -54.79 32.51 -50.77
CA PHE A 446 -53.50 33.10 -50.45
C PHE A 446 -53.48 34.60 -50.81
N ASN A 447 -52.85 35.43 -49.98
CA ASN A 447 -52.75 36.85 -50.23
C ASN A 447 -51.59 37.18 -51.18
N ARG A 448 -51.53 38.45 -51.64
CA ARG A 448 -50.46 38.94 -52.51
C ARG A 448 -49.05 38.70 -51.96
N ARG A 449 -48.84 38.83 -50.64
CA ARG A 449 -47.53 38.60 -50.02
C ARG A 449 -47.09 37.13 -50.17
N PHE A 450 -48.01 36.19 -49.99
CA PHE A 450 -47.76 34.78 -50.26
C PHE A 450 -47.45 34.56 -51.75
N PHE A 451 -48.25 35.14 -52.65
CA PHE A 451 -48.03 35.07 -54.10
C PHE A 451 -46.61 35.53 -54.49
N ASP A 452 -46.19 36.72 -54.08
CA ASP A 452 -44.88 37.30 -54.42
C ASP A 452 -43.72 36.39 -53.97
N THR A 453 -43.91 35.72 -52.83
CA THR A 453 -42.93 34.78 -52.30
C THR A 453 -42.94 33.47 -53.09
N GLN A 454 -44.13 32.93 -53.34
CA GLN A 454 -44.31 31.63 -53.98
C GLN A 454 -43.90 31.66 -55.46
N ILE A 455 -44.23 32.72 -56.21
CA ILE A 455 -43.85 32.84 -57.63
C ILE A 455 -42.34 32.93 -57.80
N ARG A 456 -41.62 33.65 -56.92
CA ARG A 456 -40.16 33.69 -56.92
C ARG A 456 -39.53 32.33 -56.60
N ASN A 457 -40.13 31.59 -55.66
CA ASN A 457 -39.66 30.27 -55.28
C ASN A 457 -39.86 29.25 -56.41
N GLU A 458 -41.06 29.21 -57.01
CA GLU A 458 -41.36 28.30 -58.11
C GLU A 458 -40.62 28.67 -59.40
N PHE A 459 -40.36 29.96 -59.66
CA PHE A 459 -39.52 30.40 -60.77
C PHE A 459 -38.09 29.85 -60.63
N LYS A 460 -37.46 30.04 -59.47
CA LYS A 460 -36.12 29.50 -59.20
C LYS A 460 -36.08 27.98 -59.27
N ARG A 461 -37.10 27.32 -58.72
CA ARG A 461 -37.23 25.86 -58.75
C ARG A 461 -37.32 25.37 -60.19
N SER A 462 -38.21 25.94 -60.99
CA SER A 462 -38.47 25.58 -62.37
C SER A 462 -37.27 25.82 -63.28
N ARG A 463 -36.54 26.94 -63.11
CA ARG A 463 -35.26 27.19 -63.80
C ARG A 463 -34.20 26.14 -63.46
N ARG A 464 -34.15 25.67 -62.21
CA ARG A 464 -33.18 24.65 -61.79
C ARG A 464 -33.54 23.25 -62.28
N THR A 465 -34.83 22.91 -62.32
CA THR A 465 -35.30 21.56 -62.67
C THR A 465 -35.65 21.39 -64.15
N GLY A 466 -35.70 22.49 -64.92
CA GLY A 466 -36.13 22.47 -66.32
C GLY A 466 -37.62 22.16 -66.50
N SER A 467 -38.42 22.28 -65.44
CA SER A 467 -39.87 22.03 -65.50
C SER A 467 -40.62 23.30 -65.92
N PRO A 468 -41.72 23.20 -66.69
CA PRO A 468 -42.50 24.37 -67.06
C PRO A 468 -43.22 24.98 -65.85
N LEU A 469 -43.42 26.30 -65.86
CA LEU A 469 -44.16 27.02 -64.83
C LEU A 469 -45.14 27.96 -65.53
N ALA A 470 -46.43 27.80 -65.27
CA ALA A 470 -47.45 28.68 -65.81
C ALA A 470 -48.01 29.62 -64.73
N LEU A 471 -48.40 30.81 -65.16
CA LEU A 471 -49.10 31.81 -64.37
C LEU A 471 -50.36 32.23 -65.12
N ILE A 472 -51.48 32.24 -64.40
CA ILE A 472 -52.74 32.80 -64.88
C ILE A 472 -53.04 34.01 -64.01
N LEU A 473 -53.21 35.18 -64.64
CA LEU A 473 -53.81 36.36 -64.02
C LEU A 473 -55.26 36.48 -64.50
N LEU A 474 -56.18 36.65 -63.55
CA LEU A 474 -57.61 36.79 -63.76
C LEU A 474 -58.07 38.10 -63.16
N ASP A 475 -59.04 38.73 -63.83
CA ASP A 475 -59.68 39.93 -63.32
C ASP A 475 -61.18 39.88 -63.63
N ILE A 476 -61.98 40.29 -62.65
CA ILE A 476 -63.44 40.29 -62.78
C ILE A 476 -63.87 41.45 -63.68
N ASP A 477 -64.51 41.12 -64.80
CA ASP A 477 -64.92 42.10 -65.78
C ASP A 477 -66.00 43.03 -65.21
N HIS A 478 -65.81 44.34 -65.41
CA HIS A 478 -66.74 45.39 -64.96
C HIS A 478 -67.03 45.38 -63.44
N PHE A 479 -66.07 44.96 -62.61
CA PHE A 479 -66.28 44.88 -61.16
C PHE A 479 -66.56 46.24 -60.50
N LYS A 480 -65.88 47.31 -60.91
CA LYS A 480 -66.18 48.66 -60.42
C LYS A 480 -67.62 49.11 -60.73
N PRO A 481 -68.12 49.05 -61.98
CA PRO A 481 -69.54 49.25 -62.28
C PRO A 481 -70.50 48.34 -61.47
N LEU A 482 -70.13 47.08 -61.23
CA LEU A 482 -70.92 46.16 -60.39
C LEU A 482 -71.03 46.69 -58.94
N ASN A 483 -69.91 47.14 -58.36
CA ASN A 483 -69.89 47.78 -57.04
C ASN A 483 -70.69 49.08 -57.01
N ASP A 484 -70.53 49.93 -58.02
CA ASP A 484 -71.21 51.23 -58.09
C ASP A 484 -72.74 51.04 -58.22
N THR A 485 -73.18 49.93 -58.84
CA THR A 485 -74.61 49.62 -59.05
C THR A 485 -75.25 48.88 -57.87
N HIS A 486 -74.55 47.92 -57.27
CA HIS A 486 -75.13 46.99 -56.29
C HIS A 486 -74.56 47.16 -54.87
N GLY A 487 -73.58 48.04 -54.69
CA GLY A 487 -72.92 48.31 -53.42
C GLY A 487 -71.79 47.32 -53.10
N HIS A 488 -70.81 47.78 -52.32
CA HIS A 488 -69.61 47.01 -51.97
C HIS A 488 -69.90 45.66 -51.28
N GLN A 489 -70.99 45.53 -50.53
CA GLN A 489 -71.36 44.26 -49.88
C GLN A 489 -71.68 43.16 -50.91
N VAL A 490 -72.29 43.53 -52.04
CA VAL A 490 -72.58 42.59 -53.13
C VAL A 490 -71.28 42.26 -53.88
N GLY A 491 -70.39 43.24 -54.08
CA GLY A 491 -69.06 42.99 -54.64
C GLY A 491 -68.22 42.05 -53.79
N ASP A 492 -68.23 42.22 -52.46
CA ASP A 492 -67.53 41.33 -51.53
C ASP A 492 -68.08 39.90 -51.61
N ALA A 493 -69.41 39.74 -51.69
CA ALA A 493 -70.03 38.42 -51.90
C ALA A 493 -69.62 37.79 -53.23
N VAL A 494 -69.56 38.59 -54.31
CA VAL A 494 -69.06 38.15 -55.62
C VAL A 494 -67.60 37.72 -55.52
N LEU A 495 -66.73 38.47 -54.84
CA LEU A 495 -65.32 38.10 -54.63
C LEU A 495 -65.15 36.78 -53.86
N VAL A 496 -65.97 36.57 -52.82
CA VAL A 496 -65.95 35.33 -52.03
C VAL A 496 -66.41 34.14 -52.87
N GLU A 497 -67.52 34.27 -53.59
CA GLU A 497 -68.02 33.20 -54.47
C GLU A 497 -67.06 32.92 -55.62
N PHE A 498 -66.47 33.97 -56.21
CA PHE A 498 -65.46 33.86 -57.27
C PHE A 498 -64.24 33.08 -56.78
N ALA A 499 -63.74 33.43 -55.60
CA ALA A 499 -62.65 32.72 -54.95
C ALA A 499 -62.96 31.24 -54.68
N GLN A 500 -64.16 30.93 -54.19
CA GLN A 500 -64.61 29.56 -53.95
C GLN A 500 -64.68 28.75 -55.25
N ARG A 501 -65.21 29.35 -56.32
CA ARG A 501 -65.26 28.74 -57.65
C ARG A 501 -63.85 28.44 -58.16
N LEU A 502 -62.91 29.38 -58.08
CA LEU A 502 -61.51 29.15 -58.44
C LEU A 502 -60.88 28.03 -57.59
N GLN A 503 -61.06 28.06 -56.27
CA GLN A 503 -60.48 27.06 -55.37
C GLN A 503 -61.03 25.66 -55.63
N SER A 504 -62.31 25.52 -55.97
CA SER A 504 -62.93 24.23 -56.33
C SER A 504 -62.36 23.61 -57.62
N GLN A 505 -61.79 24.44 -58.48
CA GLN A 505 -61.22 24.05 -59.77
C GLN A 505 -59.69 23.92 -59.74
N ALA A 506 -59.02 24.31 -58.66
CA ALA A 506 -57.60 24.08 -58.43
C ALA A 506 -57.41 22.69 -57.80
N ILE A 507 -56.89 21.74 -58.58
CA ILE A 507 -56.98 20.30 -58.26
C ILE A 507 -55.67 19.76 -57.68
N ARG A 508 -54.52 20.39 -57.93
CA ARG A 508 -53.22 19.88 -57.45
C ARG A 508 -52.79 20.56 -56.15
N ALA A 509 -52.17 19.80 -55.26
CA ALA A 509 -51.67 20.28 -53.97
C ALA A 509 -50.65 21.43 -54.08
N ASN A 510 -50.02 21.62 -55.24
CA ASN A 510 -49.03 22.67 -55.50
C ASN A 510 -49.58 23.85 -56.33
N ASP A 511 -50.85 23.80 -56.75
CA ASP A 511 -51.47 24.94 -57.43
C ASP A 511 -51.79 26.00 -56.35
N ALA A 512 -51.25 27.20 -56.50
CA ALA A 512 -51.49 28.29 -55.55
C ALA A 512 -52.49 29.29 -56.14
N VAL A 513 -53.70 29.31 -55.60
CA VAL A 513 -54.73 30.29 -55.94
C VAL A 513 -54.61 31.46 -54.96
N CYS A 514 -54.35 32.65 -55.50
CA CYS A 514 -54.07 33.85 -54.72
C CYS A 514 -55.05 34.96 -55.10
N ARG A 515 -55.46 35.77 -54.13
CA ARG A 515 -56.03 37.09 -54.40
C ARG A 515 -54.86 38.07 -54.57
N TYR A 516 -54.63 38.48 -55.81
CA TYR A 516 -53.48 39.28 -56.21
C TYR A 516 -53.73 40.78 -55.97
N GLY A 517 -54.97 41.22 -56.17
CA GLY A 517 -55.41 42.61 -56.01
C GLY A 517 -56.85 42.73 -55.52
N GLY A 518 -57.46 43.90 -55.70
CA GLY A 518 -58.83 44.16 -55.26
C GLY A 518 -59.84 43.20 -55.90
N GLU A 519 -59.83 43.13 -57.22
CA GLU A 519 -60.66 42.26 -58.07
C GLU A 519 -59.84 41.28 -58.93
N GLU A 520 -58.54 41.21 -58.65
CA GLU A 520 -57.56 40.42 -59.41
C GLU A 520 -57.16 39.16 -58.66
N PHE A 521 -57.06 38.05 -59.38
CA PHE A 521 -56.67 36.74 -58.86
C PHE A 521 -55.50 36.20 -59.68
N ALA A 522 -54.60 35.50 -59.00
CA ALA A 522 -53.45 34.87 -59.65
C ALA A 522 -53.41 33.38 -59.31
N ILE A 523 -53.13 32.55 -60.30
CA ILE A 523 -52.95 31.11 -60.12
C ILE A 523 -51.56 30.73 -60.59
N ILE A 524 -50.74 30.24 -59.66
CA ILE A 524 -49.42 29.68 -59.95
C ILE A 524 -49.58 28.19 -60.20
N LEU A 525 -49.13 27.71 -61.36
CA LEU A 525 -49.25 26.31 -61.78
C LEU A 525 -47.85 25.72 -62.05
N PRO A 526 -47.19 25.14 -61.03
CA PRO A 526 -45.92 24.46 -61.22
C PRO A 526 -46.04 23.23 -62.13
N ALA A 527 -44.97 22.92 -62.87
CA ALA A 527 -44.92 21.78 -63.79
C ALA A 527 -46.10 21.73 -64.78
N THR A 528 -46.51 22.89 -65.28
CA THR A 528 -47.64 23.04 -66.20
C THR A 528 -47.20 23.83 -67.42
N ASP A 529 -47.38 23.25 -68.61
CA ASP A 529 -47.07 23.87 -69.89
C ASP A 529 -48.22 24.78 -70.37
N LEU A 530 -48.02 25.45 -71.51
CA LEU A 530 -48.98 26.44 -72.03
C LEU A 530 -50.33 25.82 -72.39
N ALA A 531 -50.34 24.64 -73.01
CA ALA A 531 -51.56 23.96 -73.41
C ALA A 531 -52.39 23.52 -72.20
N ALA A 532 -51.74 22.99 -71.16
CA ALA A 532 -52.41 22.63 -69.92
C ALA A 532 -52.89 23.87 -69.15
N ALA A 533 -52.09 24.94 -69.11
CA ALA A 533 -52.48 26.21 -68.47
C ALA A 533 -53.67 26.86 -69.17
N GLU A 534 -53.72 26.82 -70.51
CA GLU A 534 -54.86 27.29 -71.30
C GLU A 534 -56.13 26.51 -70.95
N LEU A 535 -56.05 25.18 -70.85
CA LEU A 535 -57.20 24.35 -70.46
C LEU A 535 -57.72 24.72 -69.07
N VAL A 536 -56.81 24.96 -68.11
CA VAL A 536 -57.15 25.38 -66.75
C VAL A 536 -57.78 26.77 -66.75
N ALA A 537 -57.22 27.73 -67.50
CA ALA A 537 -57.78 29.07 -67.65
C ALA A 537 -59.19 29.04 -68.27
N LYS A 538 -59.40 28.27 -69.34
CA LYS A 538 -60.73 28.05 -69.95
C LYS A 538 -61.72 27.54 -68.91
N ARG A 539 -61.31 26.52 -68.13
CA ARG A 539 -62.17 25.95 -67.09
C ARG A 539 -62.56 26.99 -66.03
N PHE A 540 -61.64 27.83 -65.60
CA PHE A 540 -61.97 28.92 -64.67
C PHE A 540 -63.00 29.87 -65.29
N LEU A 541 -62.76 30.36 -66.51
CA LEU A 541 -63.69 31.27 -67.19
C LEU A 541 -65.08 30.65 -67.40
N THR A 542 -65.15 29.38 -67.81
CA THR A 542 -66.41 28.64 -67.96
C THR A 542 -67.16 28.52 -66.64
N VAL A 543 -66.49 28.12 -65.54
CA VAL A 543 -67.15 27.98 -64.22
C VAL A 543 -67.61 29.34 -63.66
N ILE A 544 -66.93 30.42 -64.01
CA ILE A 544 -67.35 31.78 -63.65
C ILE A 544 -68.59 32.19 -64.46
N SER A 545 -68.56 32.02 -65.79
CA SER A 545 -69.60 32.55 -66.69
C SER A 545 -70.87 31.68 -66.79
N ASP A 546 -70.77 30.35 -66.65
CA ASP A 546 -71.89 29.43 -66.88
C ASP A 546 -72.94 29.44 -65.76
N GLN A 547 -72.54 29.83 -64.54
CA GLN A 547 -73.45 29.92 -63.41
C GLN A 547 -73.59 31.37 -62.95
N PRO A 548 -74.82 31.92 -62.92
CA PRO A 548 -75.01 33.26 -62.39
C PRO A 548 -74.60 33.34 -60.92
N PHE A 549 -74.08 34.49 -60.52
CA PHE A 549 -73.73 34.77 -59.12
C PHE A 549 -75.01 35.17 -58.38
N VAL A 550 -75.25 34.55 -57.23
CA VAL A 550 -76.50 34.72 -56.47
C VAL A 550 -76.26 35.74 -55.38
N ASN A 551 -77.00 36.85 -55.44
CA ASN A 551 -76.96 37.84 -54.37
C ASN A 551 -77.86 37.40 -53.20
N ASN A 552 -77.27 36.82 -52.15
CA ASN A 552 -77.99 36.37 -50.96
C ASN A 552 -78.42 37.51 -50.00
N SER A 553 -78.20 38.79 -50.35
CA SER A 553 -78.58 39.91 -49.48
C SER A 553 -80.06 40.33 -49.58
N SER A 554 -80.85 39.77 -50.50
CA SER A 554 -82.30 39.98 -50.57
C SER A 554 -83.04 38.80 -51.24
N GLU A 555 -84.18 38.35 -50.68
CA GLU A 555 -84.98 37.22 -51.17
C GLU A 555 -85.58 37.41 -52.60
N LYS A 556 -85.34 38.55 -53.27
CA LYS A 556 -85.79 38.84 -54.64
C LYS A 556 -84.68 39.37 -55.56
N ALA A 557 -83.40 39.18 -55.22
CA ALA A 557 -82.32 39.66 -56.06
C ALA A 557 -82.21 38.84 -57.35
N ALA A 558 -82.14 39.54 -58.50
CA ALA A 558 -81.93 38.89 -59.79
C ALA A 558 -80.50 38.30 -59.88
N PRO A 559 -80.31 37.15 -60.56
CA PRO A 559 -79.00 36.57 -60.80
C PRO A 559 -78.07 37.56 -61.52
N LEU A 560 -76.83 37.69 -61.04
CA LEU A 560 -75.80 38.55 -61.63
C LEU A 560 -74.98 37.78 -62.66
N ALA A 561 -74.92 38.29 -63.88
CA ALA A 561 -74.00 37.80 -64.90
C ALA A 561 -72.60 38.41 -64.63
N VAL A 562 -71.68 37.59 -64.15
CA VAL A 562 -70.28 37.98 -63.91
C VAL A 562 -69.41 37.20 -64.87
N THR A 563 -68.49 37.91 -65.51
CA THR A 563 -67.49 37.34 -66.41
C THR A 563 -66.10 37.73 -65.94
N ALA A 564 -65.08 37.07 -66.46
CA ALA A 564 -63.70 37.41 -66.16
C ALA A 564 -62.84 37.35 -67.41
N SER A 565 -61.79 38.14 -67.41
CA SER A 565 -60.74 38.08 -68.43
C SER A 565 -59.53 37.38 -67.85
N ALA A 566 -58.79 36.64 -68.67
CA ALA A 566 -57.60 35.88 -68.25
C ALA A 566 -56.38 36.18 -69.12
N GLY A 567 -55.24 36.43 -68.49
CA GLY A 567 -53.92 36.42 -69.13
C GLY A 567 -53.13 35.20 -68.68
N VAL A 568 -52.64 34.41 -69.63
CA VAL A 568 -51.88 33.19 -69.35
C VAL A 568 -50.46 33.34 -69.89
N ALA A 569 -49.46 33.17 -69.03
CA ALA A 569 -48.06 33.14 -69.42
C ALA A 569 -47.37 31.88 -68.88
N VAL A 570 -46.34 31.44 -69.59
CA VAL A 570 -45.47 30.33 -69.19
C VAL A 570 -44.03 30.81 -69.16
N LEU A 571 -43.27 30.30 -68.20
CA LEU A 571 -41.85 30.56 -68.06
C LEU A 571 -41.11 30.26 -69.36
N ARG A 572 -40.40 31.26 -69.88
CA ARG A 572 -39.52 31.16 -71.04
C ARG A 572 -38.06 31.34 -70.63
N ASP A 573 -37.15 30.83 -71.46
CA ASP A 573 -35.71 31.01 -71.21
C ASP A 573 -35.25 32.47 -71.31
N THR A 574 -36.02 33.31 -72.01
CA THR A 574 -35.78 34.75 -72.17
C THR A 574 -36.18 35.58 -70.95
N MET A 575 -36.85 34.98 -69.96
CA MET A 575 -37.23 35.65 -68.71
C MET A 575 -36.10 35.52 -67.68
N ASP A 576 -35.59 36.64 -67.19
CA ASP A 576 -34.51 36.70 -66.22
C ASP A 576 -35.01 36.53 -64.79
N ASN A 577 -36.25 36.95 -64.51
CA ASN A 577 -36.82 36.91 -63.18
C ASN A 577 -38.34 36.67 -63.18
N ALA A 578 -38.88 36.38 -61.99
CA ALA A 578 -40.30 36.06 -61.83
C ALA A 578 -41.25 37.20 -62.22
N ASN A 579 -40.81 38.46 -62.15
CA ASN A 579 -41.64 39.60 -62.55
C ASN A 579 -41.87 39.61 -64.06
N ASP A 580 -40.92 39.14 -64.87
CA ASP A 580 -41.07 39.08 -66.33
C ASP A 580 -42.21 38.12 -66.72
N LEU A 581 -42.38 37.03 -65.96
CA LEU A 581 -43.50 36.10 -66.12
C LEU A 581 -44.84 36.73 -65.70
N VAL A 582 -44.84 37.52 -64.61
CA VAL A 582 -46.02 38.26 -64.15
C VAL A 582 -46.42 39.33 -65.16
N GLU A 583 -45.45 40.10 -65.66
CA GLU A 583 -45.66 41.13 -66.68
C GLU A 583 -46.18 40.55 -67.99
N ALA A 584 -45.66 39.41 -68.43
CA ALA A 584 -46.19 38.71 -69.60
C ALA A 584 -47.65 38.27 -69.42
N ALA A 585 -48.02 37.76 -68.24
CA ALA A 585 -49.40 37.41 -67.93
C ALA A 585 -50.30 38.64 -67.84
N ASP A 586 -49.79 39.75 -67.30
CA ASP A 586 -50.54 41.01 -67.13
C ASP A 586 -50.82 41.67 -68.48
N LEU A 587 -49.83 41.73 -69.37
CA LEU A 587 -50.00 42.21 -70.74
C LEU A 587 -51.03 41.38 -71.52
N ALA A 588 -51.02 40.06 -71.33
CA ALA A 588 -52.03 39.19 -71.94
C ALA A 588 -53.43 39.45 -71.36
N LEU A 589 -53.55 39.64 -70.05
CA LEU A 589 -54.81 39.98 -69.39
C LEU A 589 -55.35 41.33 -69.87
N TYR A 590 -54.47 42.33 -69.99
CA TYR A 590 -54.80 43.64 -70.53
C TYR A 590 -55.35 43.54 -71.95
N ALA A 591 -54.67 42.78 -72.82
CA ALA A 591 -55.15 42.53 -74.17
C ALA A 591 -56.52 41.82 -74.20
N ALA A 592 -56.78 40.90 -73.27
CA ALA A 592 -58.08 40.22 -73.16
C ALA A 592 -59.21 41.20 -72.81
N LYS A 593 -58.92 42.17 -71.93
CA LYS A 593 -59.87 43.25 -71.58
C LYS A 593 -60.16 44.19 -72.76
N ASP A 594 -59.14 44.50 -73.57
CA ASP A 594 -59.29 45.40 -74.73
C ASP A 594 -59.99 44.73 -75.92
N GLN A 595 -59.89 43.40 -76.07
CA GLN A 595 -60.51 42.65 -77.16
C GLN A 595 -61.99 42.29 -76.93
N GLY A 596 -62.61 42.82 -75.87
CA GLY A 596 -64.04 42.65 -75.60
C GLY A 596 -64.38 41.89 -74.32
N ARG A 597 -63.39 41.53 -73.50
CA ARG A 597 -63.55 40.84 -72.20
C ARG A 597 -64.14 39.43 -72.32
N ASN A 598 -64.36 38.76 -71.17
CA ASN A 598 -64.85 37.38 -71.08
C ASN A 598 -64.08 36.39 -71.97
N MET A 599 -62.77 36.54 -72.00
CA MET A 599 -61.88 35.74 -72.84
C MET A 599 -60.52 35.54 -72.17
N LEU A 600 -59.76 34.58 -72.68
CA LEU A 600 -58.36 34.43 -72.32
C LEU A 600 -57.48 34.85 -73.49
N ILE A 601 -56.33 35.42 -73.17
CA ILE A 601 -55.23 35.60 -74.11
C ILE A 601 -53.99 34.91 -73.56
N LEU A 602 -53.30 34.20 -74.45
CA LEU A 602 -51.99 33.61 -74.17
C LEU A 602 -50.93 34.67 -74.48
N ALA A 603 -49.98 34.87 -73.56
CA ALA A 603 -48.83 35.72 -73.79
C ALA A 603 -48.03 35.18 -74.99
N THR A 604 -47.97 35.95 -76.06
CA THR A 604 -47.14 35.64 -77.23
C THR A 604 -45.65 35.85 -76.89
N GLU A 605 -44.76 35.31 -77.73
CA GLU A 605 -43.30 35.34 -77.49
C GLU A 605 -42.74 36.73 -77.29
#